data_AF-A0A9Q1M2Z7-F1
#
_entry.id   AF-A0A9Q1M2Z7-F1
#
_cell.length_a   1.000
_cell.length_b   1.000
_cell.length_c   1.000
_cell.angle_alpha   90.00
_cell.angle_beta   90.00
_cell.angle_gamma   90.00
#
_symmetry.space_group_name_H-M   'P 1'
#
loop_
_entity.id
_entity.type
_entity.pdbx_description
1 polymer ?
#
loop_
_entity_poly.entity_id
_entity_poly.type
_entity_poly.pdbx_seq_one_letter_code
_entity_poly.pdbx_strand_id
1 'polypeptide(L)'
;MNSLPANSFHDLVPPPTPEQSYDDSALEGVAANFKLLLKLIQDHKDVCNKGNTDGLRMLRVATMMTILDNVRTRIQKCQSFGDKKRSSCETKLRRCYSDLKLTSDVPNKEKKQHEPMILDEKERLKRQLNASLVARKSLEVMCSSLGKEKEIMAAELSKKVHEVNEMEDLINELKEQNECLVERLHGWSSNSNSRSAEKQGNVALQDRNRVLSEQLLRSLDGYQSTKRKWKNAHDENMAMHATLEEMGAKIESGLHRIHCFRQ
;
A
#
# COMPACT_ATOMS: atom_id res chain seq x y z
N MET A 1 51.82 31.89 32.99
CA MET A 1 51.90 30.41 32.99
C MET A 1 50.46 29.90 33.00
N ASN A 2 49.85 29.20 32.05
CA ASN A 2 50.17 28.54 30.77
C ASN A 2 48.83 28.46 30.00
N SER A 3 48.64 29.08 28.83
CA SER A 3 48.73 28.52 27.46
C SER A 3 47.94 27.22 27.14
N LEU A 4 46.79 27.40 26.46
CA LEU A 4 46.22 26.68 25.28
C LEU A 4 45.89 25.16 25.36
N PRO A 5 45.09 24.56 24.43
CA PRO A 5 44.40 25.11 23.25
C PRO A 5 42.91 24.71 23.07
N ALA A 6 42.24 25.45 22.19
CA ALA A 6 40.98 25.10 21.53
C ALA A 6 41.17 23.95 20.52
N ASN A 7 40.21 23.02 20.48
CA ASN A 7 40.06 22.07 19.37
C ASN A 7 38.67 22.22 18.74
N SER A 8 38.72 22.47 17.43
CA SER A 8 37.66 22.53 16.44
C SER A 8 37.01 21.18 16.19
N PHE A 9 35.68 21.15 16.03
CA PHE A 9 35.02 20.27 15.06
C PHE A 9 33.81 21.02 14.49
N HIS A 10 34.00 21.58 13.29
CA HIS A 10 32.91 21.99 12.41
C HIS A 10 32.32 20.71 11.82
N ASP A 11 31.11 20.39 12.23
CA ASP A 11 30.30 19.35 11.60
C ASP A 11 29.84 19.90 10.24
N LEU A 12 30.33 19.28 9.18
CA LEU A 12 30.02 19.60 7.79
C LEU A 12 28.61 19.09 7.46
N VAL A 13 27.59 19.88 7.80
CA VAL A 13 26.26 19.67 7.22
C VAL A 13 26.29 20.19 5.78
N PRO A 14 26.02 19.34 4.77
CA PRO A 14 25.99 19.79 3.38
C PRO A 14 24.84 20.79 3.18
N PRO A 15 25.01 21.83 2.34
CA PRO A 15 23.95 22.76 2.06
C PRO A 15 22.75 22.02 1.43
N PRO A 16 21.50 22.36 1.81
CA PRO A 16 20.33 21.80 1.15
C PRO A 16 20.39 22.16 -0.33
N THR A 17 20.27 21.12 -1.16
CA THR A 17 20.15 21.25 -2.62
C THR A 17 19.03 22.24 -2.94
N PRO A 18 19.22 23.16 -3.90
CA PRO A 18 18.13 24.00 -4.37
C PRO A 18 17.03 23.06 -4.87
N GLU A 19 15.84 23.16 -4.27
CA GLU A 19 14.65 22.50 -4.77
C GLU A 19 14.46 22.93 -6.22
N GLN A 20 14.85 22.03 -7.11
CA GLN A 20 14.40 22.06 -8.49
C GLN A 20 12.89 21.98 -8.39
N SER A 21 12.22 23.09 -8.71
CA SER A 21 10.81 23.06 -9.10
C SER A 21 10.74 22.16 -10.34
N TYR A 22 10.63 20.86 -10.10
CA TYR A 22 10.23 19.91 -11.11
C TYR A 22 8.84 20.36 -11.55
N ASP A 23 8.62 20.38 -12.86
CA ASP A 23 7.34 20.72 -13.46
C ASP A 23 6.31 19.66 -13.01
N ASP A 24 5.66 19.92 -11.87
CA ASP A 24 4.76 18.99 -11.18
C ASP A 24 3.57 18.63 -12.07
N SER A 25 3.24 19.51 -13.01
CA SER A 25 2.26 19.29 -14.10
C SER A 25 2.57 18.06 -14.95
N ALA A 26 3.86 17.75 -15.17
CA ALA A 26 4.26 16.58 -15.96
C ALA A 26 4.18 15.28 -15.14
N LEU A 27 4.46 15.37 -13.83
CA LEU A 27 4.38 14.27 -12.88
C LEU A 27 2.92 13.94 -12.50
N GLU A 28 2.05 14.95 -12.44
CA GLU A 28 0.60 14.81 -12.26
C GLU A 28 -0.03 13.93 -13.34
N GLY A 29 0.36 14.14 -14.60
CA GLY A 29 -0.07 13.31 -15.71
C GLY A 29 0.45 11.86 -15.66
N VAL A 30 1.61 11.63 -15.03
CA VAL A 30 2.13 10.29 -14.75
C VAL A 30 1.31 9.62 -13.65
N ALA A 31 1.00 10.36 -12.57
CA ALA A 31 0.17 9.87 -11.48
C ALA A 31 -1.25 9.51 -11.91
N ALA A 32 -1.87 10.33 -12.78
CA ALA A 32 -3.19 10.03 -13.36
C ALA A 32 -3.17 8.73 -14.18
N ASN A 33 -2.13 8.50 -14.97
CA ASN A 33 -1.96 7.27 -15.75
C ASN A 33 -1.78 6.04 -14.84
N PHE A 34 -1.04 6.16 -13.74
CA PHE A 34 -0.92 5.06 -12.77
C PHE A 34 -2.24 4.75 -12.07
N LYS A 35 -3.03 5.76 -11.68
CA LYS A 35 -4.38 5.56 -11.13
C LYS A 35 -5.29 4.81 -12.11
N LEU A 36 -5.26 5.19 -13.38
CA LEU A 36 -6.02 4.52 -14.44
C LEU A 36 -5.57 3.06 -14.63
N LEU A 37 -4.26 2.82 -14.63
CA LEU A 37 -3.69 1.47 -14.75
C LEU A 37 -4.12 0.57 -13.59
N LEU A 38 -4.04 1.05 -12.35
CA LEU A 38 -4.47 0.30 -11.16
C LEU A 38 -5.95 -0.05 -11.22
N LYS A 39 -6.80 0.89 -11.66
CA LYS A 39 -8.23 0.64 -11.87
C LYS A 39 -8.47 -0.43 -12.93
N LEU A 40 -7.78 -0.36 -14.07
CA LEU A 40 -7.87 -1.37 -15.13
C LEU A 40 -7.40 -2.76 -14.66
N ILE A 41 -6.36 -2.84 -13.83
CA ILE A 41 -5.88 -4.11 -13.25
C ILE A 41 -6.93 -4.71 -12.33
N GLN A 42 -7.55 -3.89 -11.48
CA GLN A 42 -8.64 -4.31 -10.61
C GLN A 42 -9.84 -4.82 -11.42
N ASP A 43 -10.29 -4.04 -12.41
CA ASP A 43 -11.40 -4.43 -13.30
C ASP A 43 -11.09 -5.72 -14.08
N HIS A 44 -9.83 -5.91 -14.48
CA HIS A 44 -9.38 -7.12 -15.18
C HIS A 44 -9.36 -8.35 -14.24
N LYS A 45 -8.91 -8.19 -12.99
CA LYS A 45 -8.94 -9.23 -11.96
C LYS A 45 -10.36 -9.72 -11.69
N ASP A 46 -11.31 -8.80 -11.53
CA ASP A 46 -12.70 -9.12 -11.21
C ASP A 46 -13.44 -9.83 -12.37
N VAL A 47 -13.02 -9.58 -13.61
CA VAL A 47 -13.56 -10.23 -14.82
C VAL A 47 -12.84 -11.54 -15.16
N CYS A 48 -11.55 -11.67 -14.84
CA CYS A 48 -10.82 -12.93 -15.03
C CYS A 48 -11.43 -14.09 -14.23
N ASN A 49 -12.01 -13.81 -13.06
CA ASN A 49 -12.68 -14.81 -12.21
C ASN A 49 -14.02 -15.33 -12.77
N LYS A 50 -14.56 -14.73 -13.84
CA LYS A 50 -15.89 -15.06 -14.41
C LYS A 50 -15.86 -15.84 -15.73
N GLY A 51 -14.69 -16.36 -16.13
CA GLY A 51 -14.57 -17.57 -16.96
C GLY A 51 -15.00 -17.55 -18.44
N ASN A 52 -15.29 -16.42 -19.11
CA ASN A 52 -15.76 -16.52 -20.52
C ASN A 52 -15.51 -15.33 -21.49
N THR A 53 -14.45 -14.53 -21.36
CA THR A 53 -14.26 -13.34 -22.22
C THR A 53 -12.81 -13.04 -22.66
N ASP A 54 -12.20 -13.93 -23.45
CA ASP A 54 -10.81 -13.75 -23.91
C ASP A 54 -10.59 -12.52 -24.82
N GLY A 55 -11.56 -12.15 -25.66
CA GLY A 55 -11.45 -10.94 -26.49
C GLY A 55 -11.43 -9.63 -25.68
N LEU A 56 -12.25 -9.53 -24.63
CA LEU A 56 -12.27 -8.37 -23.74
C LEU A 56 -11.04 -8.34 -22.82
N ARG A 57 -10.52 -9.50 -22.43
CA ARG A 57 -9.25 -9.60 -21.69
C ARG A 57 -8.10 -9.04 -22.52
N MET A 58 -7.99 -9.45 -23.77
CA MET A 58 -6.93 -9.01 -24.68
C MET A 58 -7.02 -7.50 -24.96
N LEU A 59 -8.23 -6.95 -25.15
CA LEU A 59 -8.44 -5.50 -25.30
C LEU A 59 -8.01 -4.71 -24.06
N ARG A 60 -8.31 -5.23 -22.86
CA ARG A 60 -7.89 -4.60 -21.60
C ARG A 60 -6.37 -4.64 -21.41
N VAL A 61 -5.72 -5.76 -21.72
CA VAL A 61 -4.26 -5.88 -21.67
C VAL A 61 -3.60 -4.92 -22.68
N ALA A 62 -4.13 -4.80 -23.89
CA ALA A 62 -3.66 -3.82 -24.88
C ALA A 62 -3.81 -2.36 -24.38
N THR A 63 -4.89 -2.07 -23.66
CA THR A 63 -5.12 -0.76 -23.03
C THR A 63 -4.09 -0.50 -21.91
N MET A 64 -3.82 -1.49 -21.07
CA MET A 64 -2.79 -1.39 -20.01
C MET A 64 -1.40 -1.11 -20.60
N MET A 65 -1.05 -1.79 -21.70
CA MET A 65 0.24 -1.62 -22.37
C MET A 65 0.39 -0.19 -22.93
N THR A 66 -0.66 0.33 -23.57
CA THR A 66 -0.69 1.72 -24.06
C THR A 66 -0.51 2.74 -22.92
N ILE A 67 -1.08 2.50 -21.74
CA ILE A 67 -0.91 3.38 -20.57
C ILE A 67 0.54 3.34 -20.08
N LEU A 68 1.16 2.16 -20.02
CA LEU A 68 2.57 2.01 -19.63
C LEU A 68 3.52 2.72 -20.60
N ASP A 69 3.26 2.67 -21.90
CA ASP A 69 4.05 3.40 -22.89
C ASP A 69 3.89 4.92 -22.74
N ASN A 70 2.69 5.40 -22.40
CA ASN A 70 2.45 6.81 -22.08
C ASN A 70 3.20 7.25 -20.80
N VAL A 71 3.25 6.41 -19.78
CA VAL A 71 4.04 6.67 -18.56
C VAL A 71 5.53 6.72 -18.88
N ARG A 72 6.06 5.74 -19.61
CA ARG A 72 7.46 5.69 -20.04
C ARG A 72 7.86 6.95 -20.80
N THR A 73 7.07 7.34 -21.81
CA THR A 73 7.36 8.52 -22.64
C THR A 73 7.33 9.82 -21.84
N ARG A 74 6.41 9.97 -20.87
CA ARG A 74 6.35 11.15 -19.99
C ARG A 74 7.51 11.19 -19.01
N ILE A 75 7.87 10.07 -18.39
CA ILE A 75 9.03 9.98 -17.48
C ILE A 75 10.32 10.31 -18.24
N GLN A 76 10.50 9.78 -19.45
CA GLN A 76 11.68 10.06 -20.27
C GLN A 76 11.79 11.55 -20.64
N LYS A 77 10.66 12.20 -20.96
CA LYS A 77 10.62 13.65 -21.18
C LYS A 77 11.05 14.40 -19.92
N CYS A 78 10.55 14.03 -18.74
CA CYS A 78 10.91 14.67 -17.47
C CYS A 78 12.40 14.50 -17.11
N GLN A 79 13.00 13.35 -17.44
CA GLN A 79 14.42 13.09 -17.17
C GLN A 79 15.37 13.87 -18.11
N SER A 80 14.97 14.12 -19.36
CA SER A 80 15.80 14.84 -20.35
C SER A 80 16.06 16.32 -20.04
N PHE A 81 15.29 16.93 -19.12
CA PHE A 81 15.51 18.30 -18.66
C PHE A 81 16.67 18.44 -17.66
N GLY A 82 17.13 17.36 -17.04
CA GLY A 82 18.17 17.37 -16.01
C GLY A 82 19.61 17.48 -16.54
N ASP A 83 19.89 16.93 -17.72
CA ASP A 83 21.27 16.71 -18.17
C ASP A 83 21.95 17.97 -18.74
N LYS A 84 21.19 18.95 -19.24
CA LYS A 84 21.77 20.19 -19.81
C LYS A 84 22.19 21.22 -18.76
N LYS A 85 21.62 21.20 -17.55
CA LYS A 85 21.84 22.25 -16.53
C LYS A 85 22.99 21.96 -15.58
N ARG A 86 23.35 20.68 -15.38
CA ARG A 86 24.44 20.27 -14.48
C ARG A 86 25.82 20.72 -14.99
N SER A 87 26.05 20.63 -16.30
CA SER A 87 27.31 21.04 -16.96
C SER A 87 27.59 22.55 -16.88
N SER A 88 26.56 23.41 -16.91
CA SER A 88 26.74 24.87 -16.89
C SER A 88 26.93 25.45 -15.48
N CYS A 89 26.41 24.78 -14.45
CA CYS A 89 26.54 25.23 -13.06
C CYS A 89 27.94 24.92 -12.50
N GLU A 90 28.52 23.77 -12.87
CA GLU A 90 29.84 23.35 -12.41
C GLU A 90 30.97 24.27 -12.92
N THR A 91 30.82 24.86 -14.11
CA THR A 91 31.78 25.83 -14.66
C THR A 91 31.72 27.20 -13.98
N LYS A 92 30.59 27.57 -13.37
CA LYS A 92 30.43 28.87 -12.68
C LYS A 92 30.92 28.85 -11.23
N LEU A 93 30.82 27.71 -10.54
CA LEU A 93 31.31 27.58 -9.16
C LEU A 93 32.84 27.52 -9.06
N ARG A 94 33.56 27.08 -10.10
CA ARG A 94 35.04 27.04 -10.10
C ARG A 94 35.73 28.41 -10.21
N ARG A 95 35.02 29.51 -10.50
CA ARG A 95 35.63 30.85 -10.63
C ARG A 95 35.74 31.63 -9.32
N CYS A 96 35.10 31.19 -8.24
CA CYS A 96 34.98 31.99 -7.02
C CYS A 96 35.99 31.67 -5.90
N TYR A 97 36.98 30.81 -6.15
CA TYR A 97 37.95 30.37 -5.11
C TYR A 97 39.40 30.80 -5.35
N SER A 98 39.67 31.65 -6.33
CA SER A 98 41.02 32.21 -6.52
C SER A 98 40.98 33.72 -6.39
N ASP A 99 41.89 34.22 -5.54
CA ASP A 99 42.39 35.60 -5.46
C ASP A 99 41.79 36.54 -4.41
N LEU A 100 42.15 36.30 -3.15
CA LEU A 100 42.37 37.39 -2.18
C LEU A 100 43.63 37.11 -1.35
N LYS A 101 44.80 37.39 -1.93
CA LYS A 101 46.04 37.58 -1.16
C LYS A 101 46.29 39.07 -0.95
N LEU A 102 45.81 39.52 0.20
CA LEU A 102 46.21 40.64 1.04
C LEU A 102 47.45 41.44 0.58
N THR A 103 47.25 42.64 0.05
CA THR A 103 48.26 43.72 0.09
C THR A 103 48.10 44.46 1.41
N SER A 104 48.99 44.17 2.37
CA SER A 104 49.14 44.92 3.62
C SER A 104 50.16 46.03 3.40
N ASP A 105 49.69 47.28 3.40
CA ASP A 105 50.54 48.47 3.48
C ASP A 105 51.22 48.58 4.85
N VAL A 106 52.49 49.00 4.85
CA VAL A 106 53.12 49.71 5.98
C VAL A 106 53.83 50.94 5.39
N PRO A 107 53.70 52.13 6.01
CA PRO A 107 54.22 53.38 5.45
C PRO A 107 55.60 53.72 6.00
N ASN A 108 56.49 54.29 5.18
CA ASN A 108 57.13 55.61 5.36
C ASN A 108 58.32 55.79 4.40
N LYS A 109 58.35 56.89 3.64
CA LYS A 109 59.41 57.92 3.70
C LYS A 109 59.17 59.02 2.67
N GLU A 110 59.08 60.22 3.23
CA GLU A 110 59.23 61.56 2.66
C GLU A 110 59.92 61.67 1.29
N LYS A 111 59.28 62.38 0.35
CA LYS A 111 59.83 63.60 -0.30
C LYS A 111 58.85 64.17 -1.34
N LYS A 112 58.44 65.41 -1.09
CA LYS A 112 58.09 66.51 -2.03
C LYS A 112 57.61 66.11 -3.44
N GLN A 113 56.32 66.29 -3.71
CA GLN A 113 55.80 66.97 -4.91
C GLN A 113 54.27 67.16 -4.79
N HIS A 114 53.85 68.41 -4.65
CA HIS A 114 52.50 68.81 -4.28
C HIS A 114 51.71 69.21 -5.53
N GLU A 115 51.41 68.26 -6.42
CA GLU A 115 50.45 68.47 -7.53
C GLU A 115 49.95 67.17 -8.21
N PRO A 116 50.71 66.06 -8.29
CA PRO A 116 50.18 64.78 -8.82
C PRO A 116 49.26 64.04 -7.83
N MET A 117 49.44 64.28 -6.53
CA MET A 117 48.81 63.52 -5.45
C MET A 117 47.31 63.83 -5.26
N ILE A 118 46.90 65.07 -5.57
CA ILE A 118 45.50 65.51 -5.46
C ILE A 118 44.64 64.90 -6.59
N LEU A 119 45.24 64.65 -7.77
CA LEU A 119 44.55 64.02 -8.89
C LEU A 119 44.25 62.53 -8.60
N ASP A 120 45.20 61.83 -7.99
CA ASP A 120 45.03 60.42 -7.58
C ASP A 120 44.01 60.27 -6.45
N GLU A 121 44.01 61.16 -5.44
CA GLU A 121 42.98 61.14 -4.40
C GLU A 121 41.58 61.41 -4.95
N LYS A 122 41.43 62.36 -5.88
CA LYS A 122 40.16 62.63 -6.55
C LYS A 122 39.65 61.41 -7.32
N GLU A 123 40.54 60.71 -8.03
CA GLU A 123 40.18 59.49 -8.76
C GLU A 123 39.85 58.33 -7.79
N ARG A 124 40.63 58.18 -6.71
CA ARG A 124 40.37 57.23 -5.63
C ARG A 124 38.99 57.45 -4.99
N LEU A 125 38.64 58.70 -4.67
CA LEU A 125 37.34 59.05 -4.11
C LEU A 125 36.19 58.74 -5.08
N LYS A 126 36.37 58.99 -6.39
CA LYS A 126 35.39 58.58 -7.41
C LYS A 126 35.23 57.06 -7.48
N ARG A 127 36.33 56.29 -7.41
CA ARG A 127 36.29 54.83 -7.36
C ARG A 127 35.56 54.33 -6.11
N GLN A 128 35.84 54.91 -4.94
CA GLN A 128 35.17 54.56 -3.68
C GLN A 128 33.67 54.92 -3.71
N LEU A 129 33.30 56.08 -4.25
CA LEU A 129 31.89 56.48 -4.40
C LEU A 129 31.14 55.51 -5.33
N ASN A 130 31.74 55.13 -6.46
CA ASN A 130 31.17 54.13 -7.37
C ASN A 130 31.04 52.76 -6.70
N ALA A 131 32.07 52.32 -5.95
CA ALA A 131 32.02 51.07 -5.19
C ALA A 131 30.90 51.10 -4.13
N SER A 132 30.76 52.21 -3.40
CA SER A 132 29.69 52.41 -2.43
C SER A 132 28.30 52.39 -3.08
N LEU A 133 28.15 53.03 -4.25
CA LEU A 133 26.90 53.02 -5.00
C LEU A 133 26.52 51.61 -5.47
N VAL A 134 27.50 50.83 -5.96
CA VAL A 134 27.30 49.43 -6.36
C VAL A 134 26.93 48.57 -5.15
N ALA A 135 27.62 48.73 -4.02
CA ALA A 135 27.32 48.02 -2.79
C ALA A 135 25.89 48.33 -2.30
N ARG A 136 25.46 49.60 -2.36
CA ARG A 136 24.10 50.01 -1.99
C ARG A 136 23.05 49.37 -2.89
N LYS A 137 23.24 49.39 -4.22
CA LYS A 137 22.33 48.72 -5.17
C LYS A 137 22.27 47.21 -4.93
N SER A 138 23.40 46.58 -4.63
CA SER A 138 23.44 45.15 -4.29
C SER A 138 22.65 44.86 -3.03
N LEU A 139 22.77 45.70 -1.99
CA LEU A 139 22.02 45.56 -0.75
C LEU A 139 20.51 45.73 -0.97
N GLU A 140 20.11 46.71 -1.78
CA GLU A 140 18.71 46.95 -2.14
C GLU A 140 18.07 45.74 -2.83
N VAL A 141 18.81 45.10 -3.75
CA VAL A 141 18.37 43.86 -4.41
C VAL A 141 18.22 42.72 -3.39
N MET A 142 19.18 42.56 -2.47
CA MET A 142 19.12 41.53 -1.42
C MET A 142 17.94 41.74 -0.47
N CYS A 143 17.70 42.97 -0.01
CA CYS A 143 16.54 43.28 0.83
C CYS A 143 15.22 42.98 0.11
N SER A 144 15.16 43.29 -1.19
CA SER A 144 13.98 43.00 -2.02
C SER A 144 13.75 41.50 -2.20
N SER A 145 14.81 40.72 -2.44
CA SER A 145 14.70 39.26 -2.58
C SER A 145 14.33 38.60 -1.25
N LEU A 146 14.91 39.06 -0.13
CA LEU A 146 14.61 38.55 1.20
C LEU A 146 13.15 38.81 1.61
N GLY A 147 12.60 39.98 1.24
CA GLY A 147 11.18 40.28 1.43
C GLY A 147 10.26 39.28 0.73
N LYS A 148 10.57 38.96 -0.54
CA LYS A 148 9.81 37.96 -1.32
C LYS A 148 9.94 36.56 -0.72
N GLU A 149 11.13 36.18 -0.29
CA GLU A 149 11.36 34.88 0.36
C GLU A 149 10.58 34.77 1.68
N LYS A 150 10.52 35.85 2.47
CA LYS A 150 9.68 35.92 3.67
C LYS A 150 8.20 35.74 3.36
N GLU A 151 7.69 36.37 2.30
CA GLU A 151 6.30 36.20 1.86
C GLU A 151 6.00 34.76 1.42
N ILE A 152 6.91 34.13 0.66
CA ILE A 152 6.79 32.72 0.26
C ILE A 152 6.76 31.81 1.48
N MET A 153 7.69 31.99 2.44
CA MET A 153 7.71 31.21 3.68
C MET A 153 6.43 31.38 4.50
N ALA A 154 5.88 32.60 4.58
CA ALA A 154 4.61 32.84 5.28
C ALA A 154 3.43 32.12 4.61
N ALA A 155 3.40 32.09 3.26
CA ALA A 155 2.39 31.36 2.51
C ALA A 155 2.50 29.84 2.73
N GLU A 156 3.71 29.29 2.68
CA GLU A 156 3.96 27.86 2.95
C GLU A 156 3.60 27.47 4.39
N LEU A 157 3.95 28.31 5.37
CA LEU A 157 3.54 28.09 6.76
C LEU A 157 2.02 28.10 6.91
N SER A 158 1.34 29.04 6.26
CA SER A 158 -0.14 29.10 6.29
C SER A 158 -0.77 27.85 5.66
N LYS A 159 -0.22 27.38 4.54
CA LYS A 159 -0.63 26.13 3.91
C LYS A 159 -0.42 24.93 4.83
N LYS A 160 0.74 24.83 5.50
CA LYS A 160 1.03 23.75 6.43
C LYS A 160 0.12 23.76 7.66
N VAL A 161 -0.20 24.94 8.20
CA VAL A 161 -1.19 25.06 9.28
C VAL A 161 -2.55 24.54 8.82
N HIS A 162 -2.98 24.88 7.62
CA HIS A 162 -4.24 24.37 7.08
C HIS A 162 -4.25 22.85 6.91
N GLU A 163 -3.20 22.27 6.31
CA GLU A 163 -3.05 20.82 6.15
C GLU A 163 -3.08 20.08 7.51
N VAL A 164 -2.42 20.63 8.53
CA VAL A 164 -2.44 20.06 9.90
C VAL A 164 -3.85 20.10 10.49
N ASN A 165 -4.57 21.21 10.36
CA ASN A 165 -5.94 21.31 10.85
C ASN A 165 -6.88 20.28 10.18
N GLU A 166 -6.77 20.10 8.86
CA GLU A 166 -7.55 19.07 8.15
C GLU A 166 -7.26 17.65 8.64
N MET A 167 -5.99 17.35 8.94
CA MET A 167 -5.60 16.08 9.52
C MET A 167 -6.13 15.90 10.96
N GLU A 168 -6.14 16.96 11.76
CA GLU A 168 -6.70 16.93 13.11
C GLU A 168 -8.20 16.65 13.09
N ASP A 169 -8.95 17.27 12.16
CA ASP A 169 -10.37 17.01 11.96
C ASP A 169 -10.65 15.54 11.60
N LEU A 170 -9.86 14.97 10.66
CA LEU A 170 -9.97 13.55 10.30
C LEU A 170 -9.65 12.62 11.48
N ILE A 171 -8.64 12.96 12.28
CA ILE A 171 -8.30 12.20 13.49
C ILE A 171 -9.45 12.24 14.49
N ASN A 172 -10.11 13.39 14.65
CA ASN A 172 -11.25 13.54 15.55
C ASN A 172 -12.45 12.71 15.07
N GLU A 173 -12.79 12.75 13.78
CA GLU A 173 -13.84 11.90 13.21
C GLU A 173 -13.56 10.40 13.42
N LEU A 174 -12.31 9.97 13.18
CA LEU A 174 -11.91 8.57 13.42
C LEU A 174 -11.97 8.18 14.91
N LYS A 175 -11.68 9.10 15.82
CA LYS A 175 -11.84 8.86 17.26
C LYS A 175 -13.31 8.67 17.62
N GLU A 176 -14.19 9.54 17.15
CA GLU A 176 -15.64 9.43 17.38
C GLU A 176 -16.20 8.10 16.83
N GLN A 177 -15.77 7.70 15.62
CA GLN A 177 -16.16 6.41 15.04
C GLN A 177 -15.67 5.23 15.89
N ASN A 178 -14.42 5.27 16.37
CA ASN A 178 -13.88 4.24 17.23
C ASN A 178 -14.61 4.16 18.58
N GLU A 179 -14.93 5.29 19.20
CA GLU A 179 -15.72 5.34 20.44
C GLU A 179 -17.11 4.71 20.22
N CYS A 180 -17.80 5.07 19.13
CA CYS A 180 -19.08 4.45 18.76
C CYS A 180 -18.96 2.92 18.59
N LEU A 181 -17.87 2.44 17.97
CA LEU A 181 -17.64 1.00 17.80
C LEU A 181 -17.37 0.30 19.14
N VAL A 182 -16.60 0.92 20.03
CA VAL A 182 -16.33 0.42 21.38
C VAL A 182 -17.62 0.33 22.19
N GLU A 183 -18.47 1.36 22.15
CA GLU A 183 -19.78 1.34 22.80
C GLU A 183 -20.67 0.20 22.27
N ARG A 184 -20.70 -0.02 20.96
CA ARG A 184 -21.44 -1.13 20.35
C ARG A 184 -20.91 -2.49 20.80
N LEU A 185 -19.59 -2.67 20.87
CA LEU A 185 -18.96 -3.90 21.36
C LEU A 185 -19.31 -4.15 22.84
N HIS A 186 -19.27 -3.12 23.68
CA HIS A 186 -19.69 -3.21 25.07
C HIS A 186 -21.19 -3.56 25.19
N GLY A 187 -22.04 -3.00 24.32
CA GLY A 187 -23.45 -3.36 24.22
C GLY A 187 -23.66 -4.84 23.86
N TRP A 188 -22.85 -5.38 22.94
CA TRP A 188 -22.90 -6.81 22.58
C TRP A 188 -22.41 -7.71 23.71
N SER A 189 -21.34 -7.32 24.40
CA SER A 189 -20.81 -8.06 25.55
C SER A 189 -21.81 -8.07 26.72
N SER A 190 -22.44 -6.93 27.01
CA SER A 190 -23.46 -6.82 28.06
C SER A 190 -24.73 -7.61 27.73
N ASN A 191 -25.16 -7.61 26.46
CA ASN A 191 -26.25 -8.46 25.98
C ASN A 191 -25.90 -9.95 25.92
N SER A 192 -24.62 -10.32 25.98
CA SER A 192 -24.19 -11.72 26.08
C SER A 192 -24.25 -12.25 27.52
N ASN A 193 -24.14 -11.37 28.52
CA ASN A 193 -24.31 -11.74 29.93
C ASN A 193 -25.78 -11.93 30.34
N SER A 194 -26.75 -11.38 29.60
CA SER A 194 -28.18 -11.69 29.77
C SER A 194 -28.63 -12.99 29.08
N ARG A 195 -27.77 -13.63 28.27
CA ARG A 195 -28.01 -14.95 27.62
C ARG A 195 -27.76 -16.15 28.54
N SER A 196 -27.83 -15.96 29.86
CA SER A 196 -27.88 -17.06 30.83
C SER A 196 -29.06 -18.02 30.55
N ALA A 197 -30.19 -17.49 30.06
CA ALA A 197 -31.36 -18.29 29.69
C ALA A 197 -31.18 -19.12 28.40
N GLU A 198 -30.35 -18.67 27.45
CA GLU A 198 -30.06 -19.43 26.21
C GLU A 198 -29.17 -20.65 26.48
N LYS A 199 -28.31 -20.61 27.50
CA LYS A 199 -27.50 -21.77 27.91
C LYS A 199 -28.37 -22.94 28.36
N GLN A 200 -29.49 -22.67 29.04
CA GLN A 200 -30.43 -23.71 29.48
C GLN A 200 -31.24 -24.30 28.32
N GLY A 201 -31.66 -23.46 27.36
CA GLY A 201 -32.32 -23.92 26.13
C GLY A 201 -31.42 -24.79 25.25
N ASN A 202 -30.12 -24.47 25.20
CA ASN A 202 -29.14 -25.26 24.46
C ASN A 202 -28.93 -26.66 25.07
N VAL A 203 -28.89 -26.77 26.41
CA VAL A 203 -28.76 -28.07 27.10
C VAL A 203 -29.98 -28.97 26.85
N ALA A 204 -31.20 -28.42 26.92
CA ALA A 204 -32.42 -29.18 26.65
C ALA A 204 -32.50 -29.68 25.19
N LEU A 205 -32.04 -28.87 24.23
CA LEU A 205 -31.95 -29.26 22.82
C LEU A 205 -30.87 -30.33 22.59
N GLN A 206 -29.75 -30.24 23.30
CA GLN A 206 -28.68 -31.23 23.25
C GLN A 206 -29.13 -32.59 23.80
N ASP A 207 -29.83 -32.62 24.94
CA ASP A 207 -30.38 -33.85 25.51
C ASP A 207 -31.44 -34.48 24.60
N ARG A 208 -32.32 -33.67 24.00
CA ARG A 208 -33.31 -34.17 23.03
C ARG A 208 -32.64 -34.78 21.80
N ASN A 209 -31.61 -34.13 21.26
CA ASN A 209 -30.86 -34.67 20.14
C ASN A 209 -30.14 -35.98 20.50
N ARG A 210 -29.61 -36.10 21.72
CA ARG A 210 -29.01 -37.35 22.20
C ARG A 210 -30.04 -38.48 22.21
N VAL A 211 -31.20 -38.26 22.82
CA VAL A 211 -32.28 -39.27 22.90
C VAL A 211 -32.77 -39.69 21.51
N LEU A 212 -32.98 -38.73 20.61
CA LEU A 212 -33.39 -39.03 19.23
C LEU A 212 -32.33 -39.86 18.48
N SER A 213 -31.05 -39.56 18.68
CA SER A 213 -29.95 -40.30 18.06
C SER A 213 -29.88 -41.75 18.58
N GLU A 214 -30.07 -41.95 19.88
CA GLU A 214 -30.14 -43.28 20.49
C GLU A 214 -31.35 -44.08 19.97
N GLN A 215 -32.51 -43.43 19.83
CA GLN A 215 -33.72 -44.07 19.30
C GLN A 215 -33.56 -44.45 17.83
N LEU A 216 -32.89 -43.61 17.03
CA LEU A 216 -32.56 -43.92 15.65
C LEU A 216 -31.63 -45.14 15.55
N LEU A 217 -30.59 -45.19 16.38
CA LEU A 217 -29.64 -46.31 16.40
C LEU A 217 -30.35 -47.62 16.77
N ARG A 218 -31.20 -47.61 17.81
CA ARG A 218 -32.01 -48.78 18.19
C ARG A 218 -32.94 -49.24 17.06
N SER A 219 -33.54 -48.29 16.34
CA SER A 219 -34.42 -48.59 15.20
C SER A 219 -33.65 -49.20 14.05
N LEU A 220 -32.44 -48.69 13.77
CA LEU A 220 -31.54 -49.23 12.76
C LEU A 220 -31.10 -50.66 13.09
N ASP A 221 -30.70 -50.91 14.34
CA ASP A 221 -30.32 -52.24 14.82
C ASP A 221 -31.49 -53.23 14.74
N GLY A 222 -32.69 -52.80 15.13
CA GLY A 222 -33.91 -53.59 15.01
C GLY A 222 -34.25 -53.96 13.56
N TYR A 223 -34.12 -53.00 12.64
CA TYR A 223 -34.29 -53.23 11.21
C TYR A 223 -33.25 -54.21 10.67
N GLN A 224 -31.97 -54.05 11.00
CA GLN A 224 -30.90 -54.96 10.57
C GLN A 224 -31.10 -56.38 11.12
N SER A 225 -31.55 -56.52 12.36
CA SER A 225 -31.88 -57.82 12.97
C SER A 225 -33.02 -58.50 12.23
N THR A 226 -34.09 -57.75 11.94
CA THR A 226 -35.25 -58.27 11.20
C THR A 226 -34.88 -58.65 9.77
N LYS A 227 -34.07 -57.83 9.10
CA LYS A 227 -33.53 -58.12 7.77
C LYS A 227 -32.73 -59.43 7.75
N ARG A 228 -31.90 -59.69 8.76
CA ARG A 228 -31.17 -60.96 8.93
C ARG A 228 -32.12 -62.14 9.12
N LYS A 229 -33.11 -62.01 10.00
CA LYS A 229 -34.12 -63.06 10.23
C LYS A 229 -34.93 -63.38 8.97
N TRP A 230 -35.37 -62.36 8.26
CA TRP A 230 -36.09 -62.54 6.99
C TRP A 230 -35.24 -63.26 5.95
N LYS A 231 -33.96 -62.89 5.83
CA LYS A 231 -33.02 -63.58 4.93
C LYS A 231 -32.88 -65.06 5.29
N ASN A 232 -32.66 -65.36 6.57
CA ASN A 232 -32.54 -66.76 7.03
C ASN A 232 -33.81 -67.56 6.73
N ALA A 233 -34.99 -67.01 7.05
CA ALA A 233 -36.27 -67.68 6.78
C ALA A 233 -36.51 -67.88 5.28
N HIS A 234 -36.08 -66.91 4.45
CA HIS A 234 -36.15 -67.03 3.00
C HIS A 234 -35.24 -68.16 2.48
N ASP A 235 -33.99 -68.20 2.95
CA ASP A 235 -33.02 -69.24 2.58
C ASP A 235 -33.49 -70.64 3.02
N GLU A 236 -34.05 -70.77 4.24
CA GLU A 236 -34.66 -72.01 4.74
C GLU A 236 -35.87 -72.46 3.91
N ASN A 237 -36.73 -71.51 3.51
CA ASN A 237 -37.89 -71.80 2.67
C ASN A 237 -37.46 -72.27 1.26
N MET A 238 -36.45 -71.63 0.68
CA MET A 238 -35.85 -72.07 -0.59
C MET A 238 -35.27 -73.49 -0.48
N ALA A 239 -34.57 -73.80 0.61
CA ALA A 239 -34.05 -75.14 0.86
C ALA A 239 -35.18 -76.18 1.00
N MET A 240 -36.25 -75.85 1.73
CA MET A 240 -37.42 -76.72 1.87
C MET A 240 -38.10 -76.99 0.51
N HIS A 241 -38.31 -75.95 -0.31
CA HIS A 241 -38.86 -76.11 -1.65
C HIS A 241 -38.00 -77.02 -2.53
N ALA A 242 -36.67 -76.89 -2.49
CA ALA A 242 -35.77 -77.78 -3.23
C ALA A 242 -35.91 -79.25 -2.76
N THR A 243 -36.01 -79.49 -1.44
CA THR A 243 -36.23 -80.86 -0.93
C THR A 243 -37.59 -81.44 -1.32
N LEU A 244 -38.63 -80.62 -1.36
CA LEU A 244 -39.97 -81.03 -1.79
C LEU A 244 -40.00 -81.36 -3.28
N GLU A 245 -39.29 -80.59 -4.12
CA GLU A 245 -39.15 -80.87 -5.55
C GLU A 245 -38.41 -82.19 -5.80
N GLU A 246 -37.30 -82.45 -5.07
CA GLU A 246 -36.57 -83.72 -5.15
C GLU A 246 -37.46 -84.91 -4.72
N MET A 247 -38.20 -84.77 -3.62
CA MET A 247 -39.15 -85.80 -3.18
C MET A 247 -40.28 -85.99 -4.20
N GLY A 248 -40.80 -84.91 -4.78
CA GLY A 248 -41.80 -84.95 -5.84
C GLY A 248 -41.33 -85.74 -7.05
N ALA A 249 -40.12 -85.48 -7.54
CA ALA A 249 -39.51 -86.23 -8.64
C ALA A 249 -39.31 -87.72 -8.31
N LYS A 250 -38.94 -88.05 -7.06
CA LYS A 250 -38.85 -89.45 -6.59
C LYS A 250 -40.21 -90.14 -6.57
N ILE A 251 -41.26 -89.46 -6.12
CA ILE A 251 -42.63 -90.00 -6.10
C ILE A 251 -43.13 -90.21 -7.54
N GLU A 252 -42.94 -89.23 -8.42
CA GLU A 252 -43.37 -89.30 -9.82
C GLU A 252 -42.69 -90.46 -10.56
N SER A 253 -41.35 -90.60 -10.42
CA SER A 253 -40.62 -91.74 -10.99
C SER A 253 -41.05 -93.09 -10.40
N GLY A 254 -41.35 -93.15 -9.09
CA GLY A 254 -41.90 -94.33 -8.43
C GLY A 254 -43.29 -94.71 -8.97
N LEU A 255 -44.19 -93.74 -9.13
CA LEU A 255 -45.51 -93.93 -9.70
C LEU A 255 -45.44 -94.38 -11.17
N HIS A 256 -44.55 -93.78 -11.96
CA HIS A 256 -44.31 -94.18 -13.35
C HIS A 256 -43.87 -95.64 -13.43
N ARG A 257 -42.95 -96.07 -12.55
CA ARG A 257 -42.48 -97.45 -12.48
C ARG A 257 -43.60 -98.44 -12.13
N ILE A 258 -44.48 -98.10 -11.18
CA ILE A 258 -45.66 -98.92 -10.84
C ILE A 258 -46.62 -99.02 -12.03
N HIS A 259 -46.85 -97.92 -12.74
CA HIS A 259 -47.71 -97.91 -13.92
C HIS A 259 -47.17 -98.82 -15.03
N CYS A 260 -45.86 -98.83 -15.27
CA CYS A 260 -45.21 -99.75 -16.23
C CYS A 260 -45.39 -101.24 -15.88
N PHE A 261 -45.61 -101.61 -14.61
CA PHE A 261 -45.86 -102.99 -14.20
C PHE A 261 -47.33 -103.42 -14.33
N ARG A 262 -48.26 -102.50 -14.61
CA ARG A 262 -49.70 -102.77 -14.75
C ARG A 262 -50.18 -102.90 -16.21
N GLN A 263 -49.28 -102.73 -17.19
CA GLN A 263 -49.46 -103.12 -18.59
C GLN A 263 -48.84 -104.49 -18.82
#